data_AF-A0A1G3XU79-F1
#
_entry.id   AF-A0A1G3XU79-F1
#
_cell.length_a   1.000
_cell.length_b   1.000
_cell.length_c   1.000
_cell.angle_alpha   90.00
_cell.angle_beta   90.00
_cell.angle_gamma   90.00
#
_symmetry.space_group_name_H-M   'P 1'
#
loop_
_entity.id
_entity.type
_entity.pdbx_description
1 polymer ?
#
loop_
_entity_poly.entity_id
_entity_poly.type
_entity_poly.pdbx_seq_one_letter_code
_entity_poly.pdbx_strand_id
1 'polypeptide(L)'
;MAHLGLIEEIRISSICCSPYNVRTGLGQIEGLLQSIDNLGLLQPLVVRPCGREFEIVAGSRRFEACRRLGWRKVPCHIVDLDDREAFEVSLVENIQRRTLNPIEEAEAFRRYVDEYGWGGVSDLARRIGKSQEYVSKRMRLLGLPQEIRNDLLVGKIGSSVAEELLSLDNGAMCQELGQLASSSHLTLREIRSLTKMIKDEDDISRLPASLSRSGNEQSRRSADEALRRGVLLLRTTLLRLDEIIDDVDDQWVIREFLMGYRLNLHESISSFIKARMRLNWLVKERAPELVEFVS
;
A
#
# COMPACT_ATOMS: atom_id res chain seq x y z
N MET A 1 27.53 -14.81 4.96
CA MET A 1 26.82 -15.97 5.56
C MET A 1 27.04 -15.88 7.05
N ALA A 2 26.03 -15.47 7.82
CA ALA A 2 26.13 -15.52 9.28
C ALA A 2 26.21 -17.01 9.67
N HIS A 3 27.34 -17.42 10.25
CA HIS A 3 27.45 -18.75 10.82
C HIS A 3 26.37 -18.87 11.90
N LEU A 4 25.46 -19.83 11.76
CA LEU A 4 24.54 -20.20 12.84
C LEU A 4 25.42 -20.56 14.03
N GLY A 5 25.45 -19.70 15.04
CA GLY A 5 26.29 -19.87 16.22
C GLY A 5 25.84 -21.05 17.09
N LEU A 6 26.58 -21.26 18.18
CA LEU A 6 26.32 -22.28 19.18
C LEU A 6 24.87 -22.19 19.68
N ILE A 7 24.21 -23.34 19.84
CA ILE A 7 22.91 -23.42 20.49
C ILE A 7 23.15 -23.51 21.99
N GLU A 8 22.63 -22.54 22.74
CA GLU A 8 22.69 -22.52 24.20
C GLU A 8 21.32 -22.29 24.82
N GLU A 9 21.12 -22.80 26.03
CA GLU A 9 19.92 -22.51 26.81
C GLU A 9 20.07 -21.22 27.61
N ILE A 10 19.34 -20.19 27.19
CA ILE A 10 19.39 -18.86 27.78
C ILE A 10 18.16 -18.64 28.66
N ARG A 11 18.36 -17.99 29.82
CA ARG A 11 17.25 -17.61 30.70
C ARG A 11 16.36 -16.59 30.01
N ILE A 12 15.04 -16.81 30.01
CA ILE A 12 14.08 -15.86 29.43
C ILE A 12 14.22 -14.46 30.04
N SER A 13 14.52 -14.38 31.34
CA SER A 13 14.70 -13.11 32.05
C SER A 13 15.94 -12.31 31.61
N SER A 14 16.83 -12.93 30.84
CA SER A 14 18.05 -12.31 30.29
C SER A 14 17.88 -11.94 28.81
N ILE A 15 16.68 -12.12 28.26
CA ILE A 15 16.36 -11.87 26.85
C ILE A 15 15.39 -10.69 26.77
N CYS A 16 15.74 -9.69 25.96
CA CYS A 16 14.93 -8.52 25.68
C CYS A 16 14.45 -8.50 24.22
N CYS A 17 13.33 -7.83 23.98
CA CYS A 17 12.82 -7.62 22.63
C CYS A 17 13.69 -6.60 21.90
N SER A 18 14.00 -6.87 20.63
CA SER A 18 14.72 -5.92 19.80
C SER A 18 13.91 -4.65 19.54
N PRO A 19 14.50 -3.44 19.70
CA PRO A 19 13.91 -2.20 19.21
C PRO A 19 13.81 -2.16 17.68
N TYR A 20 14.48 -3.08 16.98
CA TYR A 20 14.50 -3.21 15.52
C TYR A 20 13.46 -4.20 14.99
N ASN A 21 12.57 -4.72 15.86
CA ASN A 21 11.47 -5.55 15.41
C ASN A 21 10.53 -4.73 14.50
N VAL A 22 10.52 -5.08 13.23
CA VAL A 22 9.80 -4.35 12.18
C VAL A 22 8.29 -4.56 12.26
N ARG A 23 7.85 -5.67 12.89
CA ARG A 23 6.43 -6.00 12.99
C ARG A 23 5.82 -5.44 14.27
N THR A 24 4.81 -4.59 14.12
CA THR A 24 4.12 -3.89 15.23
C THR A 24 3.19 -4.79 16.07
N GLY A 25 2.88 -6.01 15.61
CA GLY A 25 1.99 -6.94 16.32
C GLY A 25 2.40 -8.42 16.20
N LEU A 26 2.09 -9.23 17.21
CA LEU A 26 2.48 -10.65 17.25
C LEU A 26 1.53 -11.59 16.49
N GLY A 27 0.39 -11.08 16.01
CA GLY A 27 -0.67 -11.89 15.38
C GLY A 27 -1.33 -12.86 16.36
N GLN A 28 -2.00 -13.89 15.84
CA GLN A 28 -2.56 -14.98 16.66
C GLN A 28 -1.42 -15.85 17.22
N ILE A 29 -1.31 -15.97 18.55
CA ILE A 29 -0.23 -16.72 19.22
C ILE A 29 -0.77 -18.05 19.79
N GLU A 30 -2.07 -18.20 19.92
CA GLU A 30 -2.76 -19.27 20.63
C GLU A 30 -2.42 -20.66 20.06
N GLY A 31 -2.44 -20.80 18.74
CA GLY A 31 -2.03 -22.06 18.09
C GLY A 31 -0.54 -22.38 18.27
N LEU A 32 0.31 -21.34 18.31
CA LEU A 32 1.75 -21.52 18.54
C LEU A 32 2.04 -21.91 20.00
N LEU A 33 1.28 -21.34 20.95
CA LEU A 33 1.34 -21.71 22.37
C LEU A 33 1.04 -23.19 22.56
N GLN A 34 -0.10 -23.68 22.05
CA GLN A 34 -0.47 -25.09 22.16
C GLN A 34 0.56 -26.02 21.50
N SER A 35 1.11 -25.62 20.35
CA SER A 35 2.15 -26.41 19.69
C SER A 35 3.43 -26.48 20.53
N ILE A 36 3.87 -25.37 21.13
CA ILE A 36 5.09 -25.34 21.95
C ILE A 36 4.90 -26.09 23.26
N ASP A 37 3.70 -26.02 23.84
CA ASP A 37 3.36 -26.76 25.07
C ASP A 37 3.40 -28.29 24.83
N ASN A 38 2.86 -28.75 23.69
CA ASN A 38 2.78 -30.18 23.36
C ASN A 38 4.08 -30.78 22.78
N LEU A 39 4.77 -30.04 21.89
CA LEU A 39 5.90 -30.56 21.11
C LEU A 39 7.24 -29.95 21.51
N GLY A 40 7.24 -28.94 22.38
CA GLY A 40 8.42 -28.15 22.69
C GLY A 40 8.80 -27.16 21.59
N LEU A 41 9.92 -26.46 21.80
CA LEU A 41 10.44 -25.46 20.86
C LEU A 41 11.34 -26.14 19.81
N LEU A 42 10.75 -26.54 18.68
CA LEU A 42 11.45 -27.26 17.61
C LEU A 42 12.57 -26.44 16.93
N GLN A 43 12.36 -25.12 16.80
CA GLN A 43 13.34 -24.22 16.22
C GLN A 43 13.83 -23.25 17.30
N PRO A 44 15.14 -23.22 17.59
CA PRO A 44 15.71 -22.27 18.54
C PRO A 44 15.43 -20.81 18.16
N LEU A 45 15.45 -19.93 19.16
CA LEU A 45 15.42 -18.48 18.94
C LEU A 45 16.76 -18.03 18.37
N VAL A 46 16.80 -16.88 17.70
CA VAL A 46 18.07 -16.25 17.31
C VAL A 46 18.23 -14.98 18.14
N VAL A 47 19.32 -14.91 18.89
CA VAL A 47 19.62 -13.77 19.76
C VAL A 47 21.03 -13.25 19.53
N ARG A 48 21.27 -11.99 19.87
CA ARG A 48 22.60 -11.40 19.88
C ARG A 48 22.95 -10.86 21.27
N PRO A 49 24.23 -10.82 21.65
CA PRO A 49 24.65 -10.14 22.87
C PRO A 49 24.35 -8.64 22.81
N CYS A 50 23.75 -8.08 23.86
CA CYS A 50 23.51 -6.64 24.01
C CYS A 50 23.81 -6.23 25.46
N GLY A 51 25.05 -5.75 25.69
CA GLY A 51 25.53 -5.44 27.04
C GLY A 51 25.58 -6.68 27.95
N ARG A 52 24.72 -6.74 28.97
CA ARG A 52 24.60 -7.88 29.91
C ARG A 52 23.43 -8.81 29.59
N GLU A 53 22.65 -8.48 28.56
CA GLU A 53 21.46 -9.20 28.15
C GLU A 53 21.62 -9.74 26.73
N PHE A 54 20.62 -10.47 26.27
CA PHE A 54 20.50 -10.95 24.91
C PHE A 54 19.31 -10.30 24.24
N GLU A 55 19.47 -9.86 23.00
CA GLU A 55 18.41 -9.24 22.23
C GLU A 55 17.88 -10.23 21.19
N ILE A 56 16.56 -10.33 21.05
CA ILE A 56 15.92 -11.21 20.06
C ILE A 56 16.04 -10.62 18.67
N VAL A 57 16.81 -11.29 17.82
CA VAL A 57 16.92 -10.96 16.39
C VAL A 57 15.79 -11.64 15.60
N ALA A 58 15.48 -12.91 15.91
CA ALA A 58 14.40 -13.64 15.25
C ALA A 58 13.66 -14.60 16.19
N GLY A 59 12.35 -14.75 15.95
CA GLY A 59 11.49 -15.63 16.74
C GLY A 59 10.72 -14.95 17.88
N SER A 60 10.41 -13.65 17.76
CA SER A 60 9.63 -12.88 18.75
C SER A 60 8.33 -13.56 19.19
N ARG A 61 7.57 -14.17 18.26
CA ARG A 61 6.35 -14.94 18.59
C ARG A 61 6.62 -16.20 19.42
N ARG A 62 7.73 -16.90 19.13
CA ARG A 62 8.15 -18.09 19.88
C ARG A 62 8.62 -17.70 21.29
N PHE A 63 9.39 -16.62 21.38
CA PHE A 63 9.77 -16.05 22.68
C PHE A 63 8.56 -15.68 23.53
N GLU A 64 7.59 -14.96 22.96
CA GLU A 64 6.38 -14.59 23.69
C GLU A 64 5.60 -15.83 24.15
N ALA A 65 5.50 -16.85 23.29
CA ALA A 65 4.84 -18.10 23.64
C ALA A 65 5.55 -18.81 24.80
N CYS A 66 6.87 -19.00 24.74
CA CYS A 66 7.65 -19.59 25.83
C CYS A 66 7.55 -18.78 27.13
N ARG A 67 7.52 -17.44 27.03
CA ARG A 67 7.34 -16.54 28.17
C ARG A 67 5.96 -16.74 28.83
N ARG A 68 4.89 -16.81 28.04
CA ARG A 68 3.52 -17.05 28.53
C ARG A 68 3.33 -18.46 29.10
N LEU A 69 4.04 -19.47 28.58
CA LEU A 69 4.09 -20.81 29.14
C LEU A 69 4.94 -20.92 30.42
N GLY A 70 5.57 -19.82 30.86
CA GLY A 70 6.36 -19.78 32.10
C GLY A 70 7.70 -20.52 32.02
N TRP A 71 8.24 -20.73 30.82
CA TRP A 71 9.53 -21.40 30.65
C TRP A 71 10.65 -20.59 31.31
N ARG A 72 11.60 -21.28 31.98
CA ARG A 72 12.73 -20.60 32.63
C ARG A 72 13.89 -20.33 31.67
N LYS A 73 14.12 -21.27 30.74
CA LYS A 73 15.16 -21.21 29.72
C LYS A 73 14.60 -21.60 28.37
N VAL A 74 15.24 -21.10 27.31
CA VAL A 74 14.88 -21.37 25.91
C VAL A 74 16.15 -21.62 25.10
N PRO A 75 16.16 -22.59 24.18
CA PRO A 75 17.28 -22.81 23.28
C PRO A 75 17.38 -21.65 22.29
N CYS A 76 18.58 -21.07 22.19
CA CYS A 76 18.88 -19.93 21.34
C CYS A 76 20.17 -20.17 20.55
N HIS A 77 20.18 -19.80 19.28
CA HIS A 77 21.40 -19.52 18.55
C HIS A 77 21.90 -18.14 18.94
N ILE A 78 23.13 -18.07 19.45
CA ILE A 78 23.81 -16.81 19.74
C ILE A 78 24.57 -16.39 18.48
N VAL A 79 24.24 -15.24 17.93
CA VAL A 79 24.91 -14.66 16.76
C VAL A 79 25.54 -13.33 17.16
N ASP A 80 26.74 -13.08 16.65
CA ASP A 80 27.42 -11.78 16.81
C ASP A 80 27.00 -10.90 15.64
N LEU A 81 26.14 -9.92 15.89
CA LEU A 81 25.58 -9.01 14.89
C LEU A 81 25.56 -7.59 15.46
N ASP A 82 26.04 -6.62 14.69
CA ASP A 82 25.85 -5.21 15.01
C ASP A 82 24.38 -4.77 14.84
N ASP A 83 24.05 -3.55 15.25
CA ASP A 83 22.68 -3.02 15.23
C ASP A 83 22.08 -2.99 13.81
N ARG A 84 22.93 -2.66 12.84
CA ARG A 84 22.57 -2.58 11.44
C ARG A 84 22.26 -3.97 10.90
N GLU A 85 23.14 -4.94 11.17
CA GLU A 85 22.99 -6.33 10.76
C GLU A 85 21.78 -7.00 11.42
N ALA A 86 21.53 -6.72 12.70
CA ALA A 86 20.36 -7.22 13.41
C ALA A 86 19.05 -6.72 12.78
N PHE A 87 18.99 -5.43 12.42
CA PHE A 87 17.86 -4.87 11.66
C PHE A 87 17.74 -5.56 10.29
N GLU A 88 18.82 -5.65 9.52
CA GLU A 88 18.82 -6.29 8.19
C GLU A 88 18.25 -7.71 8.25
N VAL A 89 18.71 -8.51 9.21
CA VAL A 89 18.22 -9.89 9.40
C VAL A 89 16.73 -9.91 9.73
N SER A 90 16.28 -9.03 10.63
CA SER A 90 14.85 -8.90 10.99
C SER A 90 14.00 -8.55 9.78
N LEU A 91 14.47 -7.62 8.94
CA LEU A 91 13.77 -7.16 7.76
C LEU A 91 13.70 -8.23 6.67
N VAL A 92 14.82 -8.93 6.41
CA VAL A 92 14.89 -10.03 5.43
C VAL A 92 13.93 -11.15 5.80
N GLU A 93 13.93 -11.57 7.06
CA GLU A 93 13.05 -12.63 7.56
C GLU A 93 11.57 -12.28 7.33
N ASN A 94 11.18 -11.05 7.66
CA ASN A 94 9.81 -10.60 7.57
C ASN A 94 9.31 -10.47 6.12
N ILE A 95 10.17 -9.96 5.23
CA ILE A 95 9.88 -9.88 3.79
C ILE A 95 9.72 -11.27 3.18
N GLN A 96 10.62 -12.20 3.51
CA GLN A 96 10.57 -13.58 3.00
C GLN A 96 9.31 -14.32 3.48
N ARG A 97 8.88 -14.06 4.72
CA ARG A 97 7.66 -14.62 5.29
C ARG A 97 6.38 -13.95 4.79
N ARG A 98 6.48 -12.86 4.01
CA ARG A 98 5.34 -12.04 3.57
C ARG A 98 4.46 -11.59 4.75
N THR A 99 5.09 -11.32 5.89
CA THR A 99 4.37 -10.99 7.13
C THR A 99 4.09 -9.51 7.28
N LEU A 100 4.86 -8.65 6.62
CA LEU A 100 4.66 -7.21 6.64
C LEU A 100 3.68 -6.80 5.56
N ASN A 101 2.79 -5.88 5.91
CA ASN A 101 2.00 -5.18 4.91
C ASN A 101 2.85 -4.13 4.17
N PRO A 102 2.42 -3.62 3.00
CA PRO A 102 3.20 -2.67 2.21
C PRO A 102 3.57 -1.36 2.93
N ILE A 103 2.77 -0.92 3.90
CA ILE A 103 3.05 0.28 4.70
C ILE A 103 4.09 -0.03 5.78
N GLU A 104 3.98 -1.16 6.47
CA GLU A 104 5.00 -1.62 7.43
C GLU A 104 6.36 -1.79 6.75
N GLU A 105 6.41 -2.36 5.55
CA GLU A 105 7.65 -2.42 4.76
C GLU A 105 8.21 -1.01 4.48
N ALA A 106 7.34 -0.07 4.10
CA ALA A 106 7.74 1.29 3.79
C ALA A 106 8.32 2.04 5.00
N GLU A 107 7.70 1.88 6.18
CA GLU A 107 8.17 2.44 7.45
C GLU A 107 9.51 1.84 7.85
N ALA A 108 9.67 0.52 7.72
CA ALA A 108 10.92 -0.17 7.99
C ALA A 108 12.07 0.33 7.12
N PHE A 109 11.80 0.47 5.81
CA PHE A 109 12.80 0.95 4.85
C PHE A 109 13.21 2.38 5.15
N ARG A 110 12.24 3.24 5.45
CA ARG A 110 12.49 4.64 5.84
C ARG A 110 13.36 4.70 7.08
N ARG A 111 12.97 3.98 8.14
CA ARG A 111 13.70 3.93 9.40
C ARG A 111 15.14 3.44 9.21
N TYR A 112 15.34 2.36 8.44
CA TYR A 112 16.69 1.86 8.16
C TYR A 112 17.55 2.88 7.42
N VAL A 113 16.99 3.55 6.40
CA VAL A 113 17.73 4.56 5.62
C VAL A 113 18.08 5.77 6.49
N ASP A 114 17.14 6.23 7.32
CA ASP A 114 17.32 7.39 8.18
C ASP A 114 18.31 7.12 9.34
N GLU A 115 18.26 5.93 9.95
CA GLU A 115 19.15 5.55 11.06
C GLU A 115 20.58 5.22 10.61
N TYR A 116 20.75 4.48 9.51
CA TYR A 116 22.05 3.93 9.14
C TYR A 116 22.78 4.68 8.03
N GLY A 117 22.11 5.58 7.29
CA GLY A 117 22.62 6.72 6.49
C GLY A 117 23.71 6.51 5.42
N TRP A 118 24.58 5.52 5.57
CA TRP A 118 25.78 5.25 4.79
C TRP A 118 25.50 4.05 3.90
N GLY A 119 24.75 4.33 2.83
CA GLY A 119 24.37 3.37 1.80
C GLY A 119 23.06 3.65 1.06
N GLY A 120 22.18 4.44 1.68
CA GLY A 120 20.88 4.82 1.13
C GLY A 120 20.03 3.63 0.68
N VAL A 121 19.11 3.89 -0.25
CA VAL A 121 18.21 2.90 -0.85
C VAL A 121 18.97 1.76 -1.53
N SER A 122 20.13 2.07 -2.12
CA SER A 122 20.97 1.13 -2.86
C SER A 122 21.51 0.00 -1.99
N ASP A 123 22.07 0.35 -0.83
CA ASP A 123 22.65 -0.66 0.06
C ASP A 123 21.57 -1.48 0.72
N LEU A 124 20.47 -0.86 1.17
CA LEU A 124 19.34 -1.58 1.71
C LEU A 124 18.83 -2.61 0.69
N ALA A 125 18.58 -2.19 -0.55
CA ALA A 125 18.12 -3.06 -1.63
C ALA A 125 19.05 -4.26 -1.85
N ARG A 126 20.36 -4.04 -1.89
CA ARG A 126 21.37 -5.11 -2.02
C ARG A 126 21.31 -6.09 -0.85
N ARG A 127 21.22 -5.59 0.39
CA ARG A 127 21.18 -6.41 1.62
C ARG A 127 19.92 -7.26 1.71
N ILE A 128 18.76 -6.70 1.32
CA ILE A 128 17.49 -7.43 1.36
C ILE A 128 17.19 -8.25 0.10
N GLY A 129 18.09 -8.26 -0.89
CA GLY A 129 17.91 -8.98 -2.14
C GLY A 129 16.74 -8.47 -3.00
N LYS A 130 16.51 -7.15 -3.01
CA LYS A 130 15.48 -6.47 -3.82
C LYS A 130 16.12 -5.44 -4.74
N SER A 131 15.36 -4.93 -5.71
CA SER A 131 15.83 -3.84 -6.56
C SER A 131 15.74 -2.48 -5.84
N GLN A 132 16.54 -1.51 -6.27
CA GLN A 132 16.48 -0.15 -5.73
C GLN A 132 15.11 0.49 -5.97
N GLU A 133 14.51 0.20 -7.13
CA GLU A 133 13.16 0.65 -7.50
C GLU A 133 12.11 0.10 -6.54
N TYR A 134 12.22 -1.16 -6.14
CA TYR A 134 11.30 -1.76 -5.16
C TYR A 134 11.33 -0.98 -3.84
N VAL A 135 12.52 -0.78 -3.27
CA VAL A 135 12.68 -0.08 -1.99
C VAL A 135 12.21 1.38 -2.11
N SER A 136 12.59 2.07 -3.19
CA SER A 136 12.20 3.46 -3.46
C SER A 136 10.68 3.62 -3.58
N LYS A 137 10.03 2.80 -4.42
CA LYS A 137 8.57 2.83 -4.59
C LYS A 137 7.83 2.54 -3.30
N ARG A 138 8.30 1.55 -2.54
CA ARG A 138 7.66 1.18 -1.27
C ARG A 138 7.74 2.33 -0.26
N MET A 139 8.91 2.94 -0.08
CA MET A 139 9.04 4.12 0.80
C MET A 139 8.19 5.30 0.37
N ARG A 140 7.96 5.50 -0.93
CA ARG A 140 7.09 6.58 -1.42
C ARG A 140 5.65 6.41 -0.99
N LEU A 141 5.18 5.18 -0.68
CA LEU A 141 3.80 4.94 -0.20
C LEU A 141 3.49 5.72 1.07
N LEU A 142 4.50 6.06 1.88
CA LEU A 142 4.33 6.91 3.06
C LEU A 142 3.84 8.32 2.71
N GLY A 143 4.06 8.79 1.48
CA GLY A 143 3.55 10.07 0.98
C GLY A 143 2.10 10.04 0.50
N LEU A 144 1.44 8.88 0.47
CA LEU A 144 0.03 8.81 0.10
C LEU A 144 -0.87 9.47 1.16
N PRO A 145 -2.00 10.07 0.74
CA PRO A 145 -3.05 10.50 1.65
C PRO A 145 -3.46 9.40 2.65
N GLN A 146 -3.77 9.79 3.89
CA GLN A 146 -4.07 8.86 4.99
C GLN A 146 -5.16 7.84 4.63
N GLU A 147 -6.22 8.28 3.96
CA GLU A 147 -7.32 7.40 3.54
C GLU A 147 -6.84 6.25 2.63
N ILE A 148 -5.97 6.56 1.66
CA ILE A 148 -5.41 5.57 0.72
C ILE A 148 -4.48 4.60 1.46
N ARG A 149 -3.68 5.10 2.41
CA ARG A 149 -2.84 4.23 3.26
C ARG A 149 -3.70 3.27 4.08
N ASN A 150 -4.81 3.75 4.65
CA ASN A 150 -5.75 2.91 5.39
C ASN A 150 -6.41 1.85 4.50
N ASP A 151 -6.83 2.23 3.29
CA ASP A 151 -7.40 1.29 2.32
C ASP A 151 -6.37 0.22 1.89
N LEU A 152 -5.09 0.58 1.79
CA LEU A 152 -4.01 -0.36 1.52
C LEU A 152 -3.76 -1.31 2.71
N LEU A 153 -3.84 -0.82 3.95
CA LEU A 153 -3.70 -1.63 5.17
C LEU A 153 -4.82 -2.66 5.30
N VAL A 154 -6.05 -2.29 4.97
CA VAL A 154 -7.23 -3.18 5.03
C VAL A 154 -7.35 -4.07 3.78
N GLY A 155 -6.51 -3.85 2.76
CA GLY A 155 -6.48 -4.65 1.54
C GLY A 155 -7.57 -4.32 0.52
N LYS A 156 -8.22 -3.16 0.64
CA LYS A 156 -9.22 -2.67 -0.35
C LYS A 156 -8.57 -2.29 -1.67
N ILE A 157 -7.32 -1.81 -1.62
CA ILE A 157 -6.51 -1.54 -2.81
C ILE A 157 -5.22 -2.35 -2.77
N GLY A 158 -4.77 -2.80 -3.93
CA GLY A 158 -3.49 -3.49 -4.06
C GLY A 158 -2.30 -2.52 -4.07
N SER A 159 -1.11 -3.02 -3.72
CA SER A 159 0.12 -2.21 -3.74
C SER A 159 0.42 -1.61 -5.12
N SER A 160 0.14 -2.33 -6.20
CA SER A 160 0.36 -1.85 -7.57
C SER A 160 -0.51 -0.65 -7.92
N VAL A 161 -1.73 -0.58 -7.37
CA VAL A 161 -2.63 0.57 -7.53
C VAL A 161 -2.09 1.75 -6.75
N ALA A 162 -1.72 1.53 -5.48
CA ALA A 162 -1.14 2.57 -4.64
C ALA A 162 0.15 3.15 -5.25
N GLU A 163 1.00 2.32 -5.85
CA GLU A 163 2.20 2.75 -6.57
C GLU A 163 1.90 3.58 -7.82
N GLU A 164 0.78 3.32 -8.50
CA GLU A 164 0.36 4.11 -9.66
C GLU A 164 -0.21 5.48 -9.23
N LEU A 165 -0.96 5.51 -8.12
CA LEU A 165 -1.51 6.75 -7.54
C LEU A 165 -0.42 7.71 -7.05
N LEU A 166 0.73 7.19 -6.63
CA LEU A 166 1.93 7.99 -6.27
C LEU A 166 2.49 8.82 -7.41
N SER A 167 2.09 8.50 -8.64
CA SER A 167 2.53 9.22 -9.81
C SER A 167 1.82 10.59 -9.92
N LEU A 168 0.69 10.77 -9.25
CA LEU A 168 -0.09 12.01 -9.25
C LEU A 168 0.46 12.98 -8.20
N ASP A 169 0.99 14.13 -8.66
CA ASP A 169 1.52 15.17 -7.76
C ASP A 169 0.41 15.96 -7.03
N ASN A 170 -0.82 15.90 -7.54
CA ASN A 170 -1.98 16.54 -6.93
C ASN A 170 -2.67 15.62 -5.91
N GLY A 171 -2.52 15.94 -4.63
CA GLY A 171 -3.09 15.16 -3.52
C GLY A 171 -4.62 14.99 -3.55
N ALA A 172 -5.36 15.99 -4.07
CA ALA A 172 -6.82 15.89 -4.18
C ALA A 172 -7.25 14.91 -5.27
N MET A 173 -6.56 14.91 -6.41
CA MET A 173 -6.80 13.98 -7.51
C MET A 173 -6.38 12.55 -7.14
N CYS A 174 -5.28 12.43 -6.40
CA CYS A 174 -4.83 11.16 -5.82
C CYS A 174 -5.91 10.56 -4.91
N GLN A 175 -6.51 11.36 -4.02
CA GLN A 175 -7.63 10.92 -3.17
C GLN A 175 -8.85 10.48 -3.97
N GLU A 176 -9.31 11.29 -4.93
CA GLU A 176 -10.53 10.96 -5.68
C GLU A 176 -10.36 9.69 -6.52
N LEU A 177 -9.21 9.52 -7.19
CA LEU A 177 -8.91 8.31 -7.94
C LEU A 177 -8.70 7.10 -7.01
N GLY A 178 -8.11 7.31 -5.83
CA GLY A 178 -7.99 6.29 -4.79
C GLY A 178 -9.35 5.79 -4.29
N GLN A 179 -10.27 6.70 -3.96
CA GLN A 179 -11.64 6.35 -3.57
C GLN A 179 -12.38 5.63 -4.69
N LEU A 180 -12.15 6.05 -5.95
CA LEU A 180 -12.72 5.38 -7.11
C LEU A 180 -12.19 3.94 -7.25
N ALA A 181 -10.89 3.74 -7.07
CA ALA A 181 -10.25 2.43 -7.11
C ALA A 181 -10.69 1.51 -5.95
N SER A 182 -10.95 2.07 -4.77
CA SER A 182 -11.49 1.31 -3.63
C SER A 182 -12.97 0.93 -3.79
N SER A 183 -13.77 1.78 -4.45
CA SER A 183 -15.23 1.59 -4.59
C SER A 183 -15.65 0.88 -5.88
N SER A 184 -14.75 0.79 -6.86
CA SER A 184 -15.03 0.30 -8.20
C SER A 184 -13.98 -0.77 -8.56
N HIS A 185 -14.37 -1.83 -9.27
CA HIS A 185 -13.45 -2.89 -9.70
C HIS A 185 -12.58 -2.44 -10.89
N LEU A 186 -11.86 -1.31 -10.74
CA LEU A 186 -11.00 -0.80 -11.79
C LEU A 186 -9.78 -1.69 -11.93
N THR A 187 -9.46 -2.04 -13.17
CA THR A 187 -8.24 -2.79 -13.46
C THR A 187 -7.01 -1.89 -13.35
N LEU A 188 -5.84 -2.47 -13.07
CA LEU A 188 -4.57 -1.71 -13.02
C LEU A 188 -4.30 -0.96 -14.34
N ARG A 189 -4.76 -1.52 -15.48
CA ARG A 189 -4.64 -0.89 -16.79
C ARG A 189 -5.52 0.37 -16.89
N GLU A 190 -6.74 0.32 -16.35
CA GLU A 190 -7.64 1.48 -16.30
C GLU A 190 -7.08 2.58 -15.41
N ILE A 191 -6.57 2.22 -14.23
CA ILE A 191 -5.95 3.19 -13.31
C ILE A 191 -4.75 3.86 -13.98
N ARG A 192 -3.88 3.11 -14.67
CA ARG A 192 -2.77 3.66 -15.47
C ARG A 192 -3.21 4.59 -16.58
N SER A 193 -4.30 4.24 -17.27
CA SER A 193 -4.87 5.09 -18.31
C SER A 193 -5.35 6.41 -17.71
N LEU A 194 -6.06 6.35 -16.58
CA LEU A 194 -6.54 7.52 -15.86
C LEU A 194 -5.39 8.37 -15.31
N THR A 195 -4.37 7.78 -14.69
CA THR A 195 -3.20 8.53 -14.18
C THR A 195 -2.45 9.22 -15.30
N LYS A 196 -2.21 8.52 -16.42
CA LYS A 196 -1.60 9.12 -17.62
C LYS A 196 -2.43 10.27 -18.16
N MET A 197 -3.73 10.07 -18.29
CA MET A 197 -4.64 11.12 -18.76
C MET A 197 -4.71 12.35 -17.85
N ILE A 198 -4.57 12.17 -16.53
CA ILE A 198 -4.51 13.27 -15.56
C ILE A 198 -3.15 14.00 -15.65
N LYS A 199 -2.08 13.30 -16.00
CA LYS A 199 -0.74 13.91 -16.18
C LYS A 199 -0.59 14.66 -17.50
N ASP A 200 -1.20 14.14 -18.56
CA ASP A 200 -1.17 14.73 -19.90
C ASP A 200 -2.07 15.99 -20.01
N GLU A 201 -2.48 16.59 -18.87
CA GLU A 201 -3.30 17.81 -18.75
C GLU A 201 -2.58 19.11 -19.17
N ASP A 202 -1.76 19.07 -20.23
CA ASP A 202 -1.37 20.26 -21.00
C ASP A 202 -2.50 20.75 -21.94
N ASP A 203 -3.66 20.08 -21.97
CA ASP A 203 -4.80 20.40 -22.85
C ASP A 203 -6.07 20.86 -22.06
N ILE A 204 -5.86 21.55 -20.94
CA ILE A 204 -6.93 22.16 -20.11
C ILE A 204 -7.69 23.29 -20.85
N SER A 205 -7.25 23.70 -22.05
CA SER A 205 -7.79 24.84 -22.80
C SER A 205 -9.16 24.65 -23.47
N ARG A 206 -9.75 23.44 -23.47
CA ARG A 206 -10.90 23.11 -24.35
C ARG A 206 -12.32 23.14 -23.75
N LEU A 207 -12.54 23.53 -22.49
CA LEU A 207 -13.93 23.73 -22.01
C LEU A 207 -14.49 25.10 -22.45
N PRO A 208 -15.78 25.18 -22.79
CA PRO A 208 -16.42 26.46 -23.09
C PRO A 208 -16.43 27.37 -21.86
N ALA A 209 -15.94 28.60 -22.05
CA ALA A 209 -15.85 29.65 -21.02
C ALA A 209 -17.20 30.05 -20.39
N SER A 210 -18.32 29.55 -20.91
CA SER A 210 -19.68 29.78 -20.40
C SER A 210 -19.95 29.10 -19.05
N LEU A 211 -19.28 28.00 -18.72
CA LEU A 211 -19.34 27.39 -17.37
C LEU A 211 -18.47 28.15 -16.34
N SER A 212 -17.52 28.95 -16.83
CA SER A 212 -16.57 29.73 -16.01
C SER A 212 -17.11 31.12 -15.64
N ARG A 213 -18.20 31.57 -16.28
CA ARG A 213 -18.80 32.90 -16.08
C ARG A 213 -20.31 32.76 -15.82
N SER A 214 -20.66 32.82 -14.53
CA SER A 214 -22.03 32.79 -14.00
C SER A 214 -22.76 31.45 -14.11
N GLY A 215 -23.09 30.87 -12.96
CA GLY A 215 -23.99 29.73 -12.87
C GLY A 215 -24.26 29.45 -11.41
N ASN A 216 -25.48 29.73 -10.96
CA ASN A 216 -25.95 29.52 -9.59
C ASN A 216 -25.47 28.19 -9.01
N GLU A 217 -25.15 28.17 -7.71
CA GLU A 217 -24.72 26.96 -6.99
C GLU A 217 -25.67 25.76 -7.21
N GLN A 218 -26.96 26.05 -7.41
CA GLN A 218 -27.99 25.07 -7.79
C GLN A 218 -27.75 24.41 -9.16
N SER A 219 -27.38 25.19 -10.18
CA SER A 219 -27.07 24.66 -11.51
C SER A 219 -25.80 23.79 -11.49
N ARG A 220 -24.86 24.11 -10.60
CA ARG A 220 -23.61 23.36 -10.40
C ARG A 220 -23.84 22.04 -9.69
N ARG A 221 -24.61 22.03 -8.60
CA ARG A 221 -25.03 20.80 -7.90
C ARG A 221 -25.83 19.89 -8.83
N SER A 222 -26.70 20.47 -9.65
CA SER A 222 -27.44 19.71 -10.67
C SER A 222 -26.52 19.09 -11.73
N ALA A 223 -25.45 19.78 -12.12
CA ALA A 223 -24.48 19.26 -13.09
C ALA A 223 -23.60 18.15 -12.49
N ASP A 224 -23.11 18.30 -11.25
CA ASP A 224 -22.40 17.24 -10.53
C ASP A 224 -23.27 15.98 -10.39
N GLU A 225 -24.52 16.14 -9.97
CA GLU A 225 -25.48 15.05 -9.86
C GLU A 225 -25.76 14.38 -11.21
N ALA A 226 -25.91 15.15 -12.29
CA ALA A 226 -26.09 14.60 -13.63
C ALA A 226 -24.88 13.80 -14.10
N LEU A 227 -23.66 14.28 -13.85
CA LEU A 227 -22.42 13.58 -14.18
C LEU A 227 -22.27 12.30 -13.35
N ARG A 228 -22.59 12.32 -12.06
CA ARG A 228 -22.62 11.12 -11.20
C ARG A 228 -23.59 10.06 -11.74
N ARG A 229 -24.81 10.45 -12.10
CA ARG A 229 -25.80 9.55 -12.70
C ARG A 229 -25.33 8.99 -14.04
N GLY A 230 -24.67 9.81 -14.86
CA GLY A 230 -24.06 9.37 -16.12
C GLY A 230 -22.99 8.31 -15.91
N VAL A 231 -22.07 8.51 -14.95
CA VAL A 231 -21.06 7.51 -14.57
C VAL A 231 -21.71 6.21 -14.11
N LEU A 232 -22.74 6.29 -13.26
CA LEU A 232 -23.46 5.12 -12.76
C LEU A 232 -24.12 4.34 -13.90
N LEU A 233 -24.80 5.03 -14.81
CA LEU A 233 -25.46 4.41 -15.97
C LEU A 233 -24.44 3.68 -16.84
N LEU A 234 -23.35 4.35 -17.22
CA LEU A 234 -22.32 3.77 -18.08
C LEU A 234 -21.63 2.57 -17.41
N ARG A 235 -21.46 2.59 -16.08
CA ARG A 235 -20.94 1.43 -15.32
C ARG A 235 -21.91 0.26 -15.34
N THR A 236 -23.20 0.51 -15.14
CA THR A 236 -24.22 -0.54 -15.25
C THR A 236 -24.24 -1.11 -16.66
N THR A 237 -24.15 -0.28 -17.70
CA THR A 237 -24.03 -0.73 -19.09
C THR A 237 -22.79 -1.57 -19.32
N LEU A 238 -21.64 -1.16 -18.75
CA LEU A 238 -20.39 -1.91 -18.84
C LEU A 238 -20.52 -3.30 -18.20
N LEU A 239 -21.10 -3.40 -16.99
CA LEU A 239 -21.33 -4.68 -16.32
C LEU A 239 -22.23 -5.61 -17.14
N ARG A 240 -23.29 -5.07 -17.75
CA ARG A 240 -24.16 -5.84 -18.65
C ARG A 240 -23.44 -6.26 -19.93
N LEU A 241 -22.54 -5.43 -20.45
CA LEU A 241 -21.74 -5.79 -21.62
C LEU A 241 -20.73 -6.89 -21.28
N ASP A 242 -20.13 -6.86 -20.09
CA ASP A 242 -19.23 -7.91 -19.62
C ASP A 242 -19.98 -9.26 -19.50
N GLU A 243 -21.21 -9.27 -18.95
CA GLU A 243 -22.08 -10.48 -18.93
C GLU A 243 -22.29 -11.05 -20.35
N ILE A 244 -22.58 -10.18 -21.34
CA ILE A 244 -22.78 -10.61 -22.73
C ILE A 244 -21.47 -11.12 -23.36
N ILE A 245 -20.33 -10.50 -23.04
CA ILE A 245 -19.02 -10.94 -23.55
C ILE A 245 -18.69 -12.35 -23.06
N ASP A 246 -18.98 -12.64 -21.79
CA ASP A 246 -18.73 -13.94 -21.19
C ASP A 246 -19.64 -15.03 -21.80
N ASP A 247 -20.89 -14.69 -22.15
CA ASP A 247 -21.83 -15.61 -22.80
C ASP A 247 -21.46 -15.97 -24.26
N VAL A 248 -20.61 -15.16 -24.92
CA VAL A 248 -20.26 -15.30 -26.34
C VAL A 248 -18.81 -15.83 -26.52
N ASP A 249 -18.22 -16.44 -25.49
CA ASP A 249 -16.81 -16.86 -25.43
C ASP A 249 -16.37 -17.75 -26.62
N ASP A 250 -17.28 -18.55 -27.18
CA ASP A 250 -17.02 -19.45 -28.31
C ASP A 250 -16.96 -18.74 -29.69
N GLN A 251 -17.33 -17.47 -29.79
CA GLN A 251 -17.37 -16.71 -31.06
C GLN A 251 -16.39 -15.53 -31.06
N TRP A 252 -15.12 -15.83 -31.32
CA TRP A 252 -14.00 -14.87 -31.24
C TRP A 252 -14.23 -13.54 -31.99
N VAL A 253 -14.85 -13.57 -33.17
CA VAL A 253 -15.12 -12.37 -33.98
C VAL A 253 -16.04 -11.42 -33.23
N ILE A 254 -17.14 -11.95 -32.69
CA ILE A 254 -18.15 -11.15 -31.97
C ILE A 254 -17.54 -10.65 -30.66
N ARG A 255 -16.77 -11.49 -29.98
CA ARG A 255 -16.03 -11.10 -28.78
C ARG A 255 -15.10 -9.90 -29.03
N GLU A 256 -14.37 -9.89 -30.14
CA GLU A 256 -13.48 -8.78 -30.50
C GLU A 256 -14.25 -7.46 -30.70
N PHE A 257 -15.41 -7.52 -31.38
CA PHE A 257 -16.27 -6.34 -31.52
C PHE A 257 -16.80 -5.84 -30.17
N LEU A 258 -17.26 -6.74 -29.31
CA LEU A 258 -17.77 -6.40 -27.98
C LEU A 258 -16.67 -5.81 -27.08
N MET A 259 -15.45 -6.33 -27.17
CA MET A 259 -14.27 -5.76 -26.50
C MET A 259 -13.97 -4.33 -26.98
N GLY A 260 -14.18 -4.03 -28.26
CA GLY A 260 -14.10 -2.66 -28.79
C GLY A 260 -15.13 -1.72 -28.16
N TYR A 261 -16.40 -2.14 -28.05
CA TYR A 261 -17.43 -1.35 -27.38
C TYR A 261 -17.19 -1.20 -25.87
N ARG A 262 -16.65 -2.24 -25.23
CA ARG A 262 -16.22 -2.21 -23.83
C ARG A 262 -15.19 -1.12 -23.60
N LEU A 263 -14.18 -1.03 -24.47
CA LEU A 263 -13.18 0.05 -24.42
C LEU A 263 -13.85 1.44 -24.54
N ASN A 264 -14.75 1.63 -25.50
CA ASN A 264 -15.45 2.90 -25.70
C ASN A 264 -16.29 3.31 -24.47
N LEU A 265 -16.92 2.35 -23.79
CA LEU A 265 -17.65 2.61 -22.54
C LEU A 265 -16.69 3.04 -21.43
N HIS A 266 -15.53 2.40 -21.29
CA HIS A 266 -14.50 2.82 -20.34
C HIS A 266 -13.99 4.24 -20.64
N GLU A 267 -13.76 4.59 -21.90
CA GLU A 267 -13.37 5.95 -22.30
C GLU A 267 -14.46 6.98 -22.00
N SER A 268 -15.72 6.61 -22.21
CA SER A 268 -16.88 7.44 -21.88
C SER A 268 -17.01 7.65 -20.37
N ILE A 269 -16.89 6.59 -19.57
CA ILE A 269 -16.86 6.66 -18.10
C ILE A 269 -15.75 7.59 -17.63
N SER A 270 -14.55 7.43 -18.20
CA SER A 270 -13.39 8.25 -17.88
C SER A 270 -13.64 9.73 -18.21
N SER A 271 -14.27 10.02 -19.35
CA SER A 271 -14.62 11.38 -19.77
C SER A 271 -15.63 12.04 -18.83
N PHE A 272 -16.65 11.29 -18.38
CA PHE A 272 -17.61 11.79 -17.39
C PHE A 272 -16.99 12.05 -16.03
N ILE A 273 -16.08 11.17 -15.59
CA ILE A 273 -15.33 11.36 -14.35
C ILE A 273 -14.47 12.63 -14.47
N LYS A 274 -13.72 12.80 -15.56
CA LYS A 274 -12.93 14.03 -15.81
C LYS A 274 -13.78 15.29 -15.76
N ALA A 275 -14.94 15.29 -16.44
CA ALA A 275 -15.85 16.43 -16.43
C ALA A 275 -16.31 16.79 -15.01
N ARG A 276 -16.57 15.77 -14.17
CA ARG A 276 -16.96 15.94 -12.77
C ARG A 276 -15.80 16.45 -11.91
N MET A 277 -14.62 15.86 -12.05
CA MET A 277 -13.40 16.29 -11.35
C MET A 277 -13.09 17.76 -11.66
N ARG A 278 -13.20 18.15 -12.93
CA ARG A 278 -13.00 19.53 -13.37
C ARG A 278 -14.03 20.51 -12.78
N LEU A 279 -15.30 20.10 -12.70
CA LEU A 279 -16.35 20.88 -12.05
C LEU A 279 -16.05 21.10 -10.56
N ASN A 280 -15.52 20.09 -9.86
CA ASN A 280 -15.12 20.19 -8.45
C ASN A 280 -13.81 20.96 -8.22
N TRP A 281 -12.85 20.86 -9.13
CA TRP A 281 -11.58 21.60 -9.04
C TRP A 281 -11.77 23.11 -9.21
N LEU A 282 -12.58 23.53 -10.19
CA LEU A 282 -12.96 24.94 -10.38
C LEU A 282 -13.61 25.57 -9.12
N VAL A 283 -14.19 24.77 -8.24
CA VAL A 283 -14.75 25.21 -6.95
C VAL A 283 -13.66 25.47 -5.92
N LYS A 284 -12.64 24.61 -5.82
CA LYS A 284 -11.60 24.71 -4.79
C LYS A 284 -10.59 25.82 -5.07
N GLU A 285 -10.23 26.04 -6.33
CA GLU A 285 -9.19 27.01 -6.69
C GLU A 285 -9.69 28.47 -6.76
N ARG A 286 -11.00 28.67 -6.97
CA ARG A 286 -11.65 30.01 -6.92
C ARG A 286 -12.31 30.34 -5.59
N ALA A 287 -12.29 29.43 -4.61
CA ALA A 287 -12.73 29.72 -3.24
C ALA A 287 -11.97 30.89 -2.56
N PRO A 288 -10.65 31.09 -2.75
CA PRO A 288 -9.95 32.21 -2.11
C PRO A 288 -10.27 33.58 -2.76
N GLU A 289 -10.68 33.65 -4.02
CA GLU A 289 -11.00 34.94 -4.70
C GLU A 289 -12.39 35.49 -4.36
N LEU A 290 -13.28 34.69 -3.75
CA LEU A 290 -14.63 35.11 -3.38
C LEU A 290 -14.74 35.66 -1.94
N VAL A 291 -13.65 35.64 -1.17
CA VAL A 291 -13.63 36.15 0.22
C VAL A 291 -13.05 37.58 0.30
N GLU A 292 -12.30 38.05 -0.69
CA GLU A 292 -11.71 39.41 -0.67
C GLU A 292 -12.61 40.53 -1.25
N PHE A 293 -13.82 40.22 -1.74
CA PHE A 293 -14.76 41.24 -2.26
C PHE A 293 -15.95 41.52 -1.33
N VAL A 294 -15.92 41.05 -0.09
CA VAL A 294 -16.90 41.43 0.95
C VAL A 294 -16.15 41.81 2.22
N SER A 295 -15.52 42.99 2.22
CA SER A 295 -15.10 43.74 3.40
C SER A 295 -15.08 45.23 3.07
#